data_AF-A0A7S0CP70-F1
#
_entry.id   AF-A0A7S0CP70-F1
#
_cell.length_a   1.000
_cell.length_b   1.000
_cell.length_c   1.000
_cell.angle_alpha   90.00
_cell.angle_beta   90.00
_cell.angle_gamma   90.00
#
_symmetry.space_group_name_H-M   'P 1'
#
loop_
_entity.id
_entity.type
_entity.pdbx_description
1 polymer ?
#
loop_
_entity_poly.entity_id
_entity_poly.type
_entity_poly.pdbx_seq_one_letter_code
_entity_poly.pdbx_strand_id
1 'polypeptide(L)'
;ALSDPAQKLKVDQQPTPKARTVWSLVFYLMGIGCVLLTFGASAVFVLVSQRNYPGGVALQTLEEYLQQQLALPSSTNSNRQLPVDVSIYMDVASCMSGVTLFGQENLQQTVTGQLQLIKTETNENPAIVSFFKEGYEDENQKSTSMSNDDEQKQFLGYTHVLTEQTDIKGYHLIKAVPGYPRIVPRKLRIQTQDAIFVYERDGFSF
;
A
#
# COMPACT_ATOMS: atom_id res chain seq x y z
N ALA A 1 -67.62 -15.12 -53.71
CA ALA A 1 -66.32 -14.88 -53.06
C ALA A 1 -66.56 -14.05 -51.80
N LEU A 2 -66.72 -14.71 -50.65
CA LEU A 2 -66.84 -14.04 -49.35
C LEU A 2 -65.46 -13.53 -48.96
N SER A 3 -65.28 -12.21 -48.92
CA SER A 3 -64.13 -11.58 -48.31
C SER A 3 -64.32 -11.55 -46.79
N ASP A 4 -63.42 -12.24 -46.11
CA ASP A 4 -63.43 -12.47 -44.67
C ASP A 4 -63.15 -11.16 -43.90
N PRO A 5 -64.07 -10.67 -43.04
CA PRO A 5 -63.89 -9.39 -42.32
C PRO A 5 -62.85 -9.45 -41.18
N ALA A 6 -62.23 -10.60 -40.94
CA ALA A 6 -61.29 -10.80 -39.83
C ALA A 6 -59.91 -10.14 -40.01
N GLN A 7 -59.56 -9.64 -41.21
CA GLN A 7 -58.24 -9.06 -41.45
C GLN A 7 -58.11 -7.55 -41.12
N LYS A 8 -59.18 -6.88 -40.68
CA LYS A 8 -59.17 -5.41 -40.52
C LYS A 8 -58.87 -4.90 -39.10
N LEU A 9 -58.48 -5.76 -38.16
CA LEU A 9 -58.25 -5.41 -36.75
C LEU A 9 -56.81 -5.58 -36.29
N LYS A 10 -55.85 -5.44 -37.22
CA LYS A 10 -54.42 -5.45 -36.93
C LYS A 10 -53.72 -4.24 -37.54
N VAL A 11 -54.36 -3.07 -37.43
CA VAL A 11 -53.80 -1.79 -37.86
C VAL A 11 -53.62 -0.91 -36.63
N ASP A 12 -52.36 -0.59 -36.37
CA ASP A 12 -51.88 0.54 -35.58
C ASP A 12 -52.32 0.65 -34.12
N GLN A 13 -51.67 -0.15 -33.26
CA GLN A 13 -51.20 0.38 -31.99
C GLN A 13 -49.72 0.73 -32.11
N GLN A 14 -49.38 1.70 -32.97
CA GLN A 14 -48.10 2.38 -32.80
C GLN A 14 -48.19 3.22 -31.52
N PRO A 15 -47.26 3.04 -30.55
CA PRO A 15 -47.29 3.80 -29.31
C PRO A 15 -47.22 5.29 -29.65
N THR A 16 -48.16 6.06 -29.11
CA THR A 16 -48.22 7.52 -29.31
C THR A 16 -46.85 8.16 -29.01
N PRO A 17 -46.44 9.20 -29.75
CA PRO A 17 -45.08 9.74 -29.67
C PRO A 17 -44.67 10.14 -28.24
N LYS A 18 -45.62 10.56 -27.42
CA LYS A 18 -45.42 10.89 -26.00
C LYS A 18 -44.99 9.68 -25.15
N ALA A 19 -45.54 8.49 -25.40
CA ALA A 19 -45.17 7.29 -24.68
C ALA A 19 -43.72 6.87 -24.98
N ARG A 20 -43.28 7.02 -26.23
CA ARG A 20 -41.89 6.71 -26.63
C ARG A 20 -40.88 7.63 -25.93
N THR A 21 -41.20 8.91 -25.75
CA THR A 21 -40.35 9.88 -25.04
C THR A 21 -40.25 9.60 -23.54
N VAL A 22 -41.36 9.19 -22.91
CA VAL A 22 -41.36 8.82 -21.49
C VAL A 22 -40.51 7.58 -21.26
N TRP A 23 -40.66 6.54 -22.09
CA TRP A 23 -39.83 5.34 -22.00
C TRP A 23 -38.35 5.63 -22.22
N SER A 24 -37.97 6.47 -23.19
CA SER A 24 -36.57 6.85 -23.39
C SER A 24 -35.99 7.60 -22.20
N LEU A 25 -36.78 8.46 -21.54
CA LEU A 25 -36.35 9.17 -20.33
C LEU A 25 -36.10 8.19 -19.17
N VAL A 26 -37.00 7.22 -18.98
CA VAL A 26 -36.85 6.19 -17.95
C VAL A 26 -35.57 5.37 -18.15
N PHE A 27 -35.32 4.90 -19.38
CA PHE A 27 -34.08 4.16 -19.68
C PHE A 27 -32.82 5.00 -19.50
N TYR A 28 -32.87 6.30 -19.84
CA TYR A 28 -31.75 7.21 -19.65
C TYR A 28 -31.44 7.43 -18.15
N LEU A 29 -32.46 7.69 -17.33
CA LEU A 29 -32.30 7.82 -15.87
C LEU A 29 -31.82 6.52 -15.23
N MET A 30 -32.32 5.37 -15.69
CA MET A 30 -31.87 4.07 -15.23
C MET A 30 -30.39 3.83 -15.57
N GLY A 31 -29.96 4.22 -16.78
CA GLY A 31 -28.56 4.15 -17.21
C GLY A 31 -27.64 5.00 -16.34
N ILE A 32 -28.01 6.26 -16.08
CA ILE A 32 -27.26 7.13 -15.15
C ILE A 32 -27.20 6.52 -13.75
N GLY A 33 -28.32 5.97 -13.27
CA GLY A 33 -28.38 5.28 -11.98
C GLY A 33 -27.38 4.13 -11.87
N CYS A 34 -27.29 3.28 -12.91
CA CYS A 34 -26.32 2.19 -12.95
C CYS A 34 -24.87 2.67 -12.93
N VAL A 35 -24.56 3.75 -13.65
CA VAL A 35 -23.21 4.33 -13.69
C VAL A 35 -22.83 4.89 -12.31
N LEU A 36 -23.73 5.65 -11.67
CA LEU A 36 -23.50 6.20 -10.33
C LEU A 36 -23.35 5.09 -9.28
N LEU A 37 -24.15 4.03 -9.37
CA LEU A 37 -24.07 2.89 -8.46
C LEU A 37 -22.74 2.14 -8.64
N THR A 38 -22.30 1.92 -9.88
CA THR A 38 -21.00 1.28 -10.16
C THR A 38 -19.85 2.14 -9.66
N PHE A 39 -19.90 3.45 -9.89
CA PHE A 39 -18.90 4.38 -9.38
C PHE A 39 -18.84 4.36 -7.84
N GLY A 40 -20.00 4.40 -7.18
CA GLY A 40 -20.09 4.32 -5.72
C GLY A 40 -19.54 3.00 -5.18
N ALA A 41 -19.88 1.87 -5.79
CA ALA A 41 -19.36 0.56 -5.42
C ALA A 41 -17.82 0.49 -5.59
N SER A 42 -17.29 0.99 -6.70
CA SER A 42 -15.85 1.08 -6.94
C SER A 42 -15.15 2.00 -5.94
N ALA A 43 -15.74 3.16 -5.61
CA ALA A 43 -15.19 4.07 -4.62
C ALA A 43 -15.15 3.44 -3.22
N VAL A 44 -16.23 2.76 -2.80
CA VAL A 44 -16.26 2.00 -1.54
C VAL A 44 -15.22 0.89 -1.56
N PHE A 45 -15.09 0.14 -2.67
CA PHE A 45 -14.09 -0.91 -2.81
C PHE A 45 -12.66 -0.37 -2.70
N VAL A 46 -12.37 0.76 -3.34
CA VAL A 46 -11.06 1.43 -3.24
C VAL A 46 -10.82 1.93 -1.82
N LEU A 47 -11.80 2.53 -1.16
CA LEU A 47 -11.68 2.96 0.23
C LEU A 47 -11.42 1.77 1.16
N VAL A 48 -12.10 0.64 0.96
CA VAL A 48 -11.87 -0.60 1.72
C VAL A 48 -10.49 -1.19 1.42
N SER A 49 -10.03 -1.12 0.16
CA SER A 49 -8.73 -1.67 -0.26
C SER A 49 -7.56 -0.82 0.23
N GLN A 50 -7.68 0.51 0.18
CA GLN A 50 -6.70 1.43 0.77
C GLN A 50 -6.59 1.22 2.28
N ARG A 51 -7.70 0.87 2.92
CA ARG A 51 -7.71 0.48 4.32
C ARG A 51 -6.99 -0.86 4.52
N ASN A 52 -7.25 -1.89 3.74
CA ASN A 52 -6.67 -3.22 3.97
C ASN A 52 -5.13 -3.32 4.02
N TYR A 53 -4.38 -2.35 3.49
CA TYR A 53 -2.91 -2.39 3.49
C TYR A 53 -2.31 -1.11 4.08
N PRO A 54 -1.91 -1.11 5.37
CA PRO A 54 -1.37 0.08 6.04
C PRO A 54 0.09 0.39 5.69
N GLY A 55 0.53 0.02 4.47
CA GLY A 55 1.93 0.19 4.03
C GLY A 55 2.42 1.64 4.08
N GLY A 56 1.57 2.60 3.70
CA GLY A 56 1.90 4.02 3.80
C GLY A 56 2.10 4.50 5.25
N VAL A 57 1.34 3.96 6.21
CA VAL A 57 1.48 4.32 7.64
C VAL A 57 2.76 3.72 8.23
N ALA A 58 3.13 2.52 7.81
CA ALA A 58 4.40 1.89 8.17
C ALA A 58 5.59 2.70 7.65
N LEU A 59 5.51 3.19 6.41
CA LEU A 59 6.56 4.03 5.84
C LEU A 59 6.65 5.39 6.54
N GLN A 60 5.52 6.05 6.82
CA GLN A 60 5.51 7.30 7.58
C GLN A 60 6.12 7.12 8.98
N THR A 61 5.81 6.02 9.65
CA THR A 61 6.41 5.67 10.94
C THR A 61 7.93 5.54 10.81
N LEU A 62 8.41 4.87 9.78
CA LEU A 62 9.84 4.74 9.53
C LEU A 62 10.48 6.10 9.25
N GLU A 63 9.83 6.95 8.46
CA GLU A 63 10.29 8.32 8.18
C GLU A 63 10.45 9.13 9.47
N GLU A 64 9.44 9.14 10.34
CA GLU A 64 9.48 9.82 11.64
C GLU A 64 10.62 9.28 12.52
N TYR A 65 10.80 7.95 12.54
CA TYR A 65 11.88 7.31 13.27
C TYR A 65 13.26 7.74 12.77
N LEU A 66 13.48 7.69 11.45
CA LEU A 66 14.73 8.12 10.82
C LEU A 66 15.00 9.59 11.09
N GLN A 67 14.02 10.47 10.89
CA GLN A 67 14.16 11.91 11.16
C GLN A 67 14.52 12.17 12.62
N GLN A 68 13.93 11.44 13.56
CA GLN A 68 14.26 11.56 14.98
C GLN A 68 15.72 11.14 15.23
N GLN A 69 16.17 10.01 14.70
CA GLN A 69 17.54 9.53 14.85
C GLN A 69 18.57 10.50 14.24
N LEU A 70 18.27 11.09 13.08
CA LEU A 70 19.12 12.07 12.43
C LEU A 70 19.16 13.41 13.18
N ALA A 71 18.07 13.82 13.82
CA ALA A 71 17.99 15.08 14.57
C ALA A 71 18.70 15.05 15.93
N LEU A 72 19.06 13.88 16.47
CA LEU A 72 19.78 13.79 17.74
C LEU A 72 21.23 14.34 17.59
N PRO A 73 21.65 15.29 18.45
CA PRO A 73 22.99 15.87 18.40
C PRO A 73 24.05 14.82 18.72
N SER A 74 25.14 14.83 17.95
CA SER A 74 26.27 13.88 17.99
C SER A 74 27.06 13.81 19.30
N SER A 75 26.61 14.45 20.38
CA SER A 75 27.36 14.57 21.64
C SER A 75 27.21 13.40 22.60
N THR A 76 26.24 12.49 22.39
CA THR A 76 25.83 11.54 23.45
C THR A 76 26.24 10.09 23.19
N ASN A 77 26.61 9.70 21.96
CA ASN A 77 27.00 8.33 21.63
C ASN A 77 28.35 8.28 20.93
N SER A 78 29.39 7.86 21.65
CA SER A 78 30.76 7.66 21.13
C SER A 78 30.90 6.46 20.17
N ASN A 79 29.80 5.84 19.75
CA ASN A 79 29.73 4.67 18.88
C ASN A 79 28.94 4.93 17.60
N ARG A 80 28.81 6.21 17.23
CA ARG A 80 28.11 6.69 16.04
C ARG A 80 28.88 6.26 14.79
N GLN A 81 28.48 5.15 14.15
CA GLN A 81 29.01 4.78 12.83
C GLN A 81 28.43 5.78 11.82
N LEU A 82 29.32 6.48 11.11
CA LEU A 82 28.99 7.42 10.04
C LEU A 82 27.96 6.83 9.07
N PRO A 83 27.13 7.66 8.40
CA PRO A 83 25.88 7.20 7.82
C PRO A 83 26.12 6.18 6.71
N VAL A 84 25.94 4.91 7.04
CA VAL A 84 25.94 3.81 6.08
C VAL A 84 24.68 3.94 5.24
N ASP A 85 24.79 3.67 3.93
CA ASP A 85 23.65 3.72 3.02
C ASP A 85 22.44 2.99 3.61
N VAL A 86 21.30 3.68 3.63
CA VAL A 86 20.08 3.17 4.26
C VAL A 86 19.35 2.32 3.22
N SER A 87 19.48 1.01 3.33
CA SER A 87 18.77 0.04 2.49
C SER A 87 17.52 -0.46 3.21
N ILE A 88 16.34 -0.28 2.59
CA ILE A 88 15.04 -0.59 3.18
C ILE A 88 14.38 -1.70 2.35
N TYR A 89 14.10 -2.84 2.98
CA TYR A 89 13.30 -3.90 2.38
C TYR A 89 11.82 -3.69 2.63
N MET A 90 11.00 -3.94 1.62
CA MET A 90 9.55 -3.79 1.65
C MET A 90 8.87 -5.03 1.06
N ASP A 91 8.10 -5.72 1.90
CA ASP A 91 7.22 -6.83 1.53
C ASP A 91 6.09 -6.35 0.59
N VAL A 92 5.55 -7.25 -0.22
CA VAL A 92 4.41 -7.02 -1.13
C VAL A 92 3.28 -6.28 -0.43
N ALA A 93 2.89 -6.71 0.77
CA ALA A 93 1.78 -6.09 1.51
C ALA A 93 2.05 -4.62 1.89
N SER A 94 3.31 -4.28 2.17
CA SER A 94 3.72 -2.91 2.44
C SER A 94 3.78 -2.06 1.16
N CYS A 95 4.00 -2.70 0.00
CA CYS A 95 4.07 -2.08 -1.32
C CYS A 95 2.72 -1.91 -2.02
N MET A 96 1.65 -2.57 -1.57
CA MET A 96 0.35 -2.62 -2.25
C MET A 96 -0.47 -1.32 -2.19
N SER A 97 0.02 -0.27 -1.53
CA SER A 97 -0.67 1.02 -1.47
C SER A 97 0.01 2.06 -2.36
N GLY A 98 -0.77 2.78 -3.18
CA GLY A 98 -0.25 3.92 -3.96
C GLY A 98 0.33 5.04 -3.10
N VAL A 99 -0.09 5.12 -1.82
CA VAL A 99 0.47 6.05 -0.82
C VAL A 99 1.91 5.68 -0.46
N THR A 100 2.26 4.39 -0.50
CA THR A 100 3.63 3.92 -0.25
C THR A 100 4.60 4.49 -1.29
N LEU A 101 4.20 4.59 -2.57
CA LEU A 101 5.06 5.12 -3.63
C LEU A 101 5.44 6.59 -3.38
N PHE A 102 4.45 7.44 -3.12
CA PHE A 102 4.70 8.85 -2.79
C PHE A 102 5.49 9.01 -1.48
N GLY A 103 5.23 8.14 -0.51
CA GLY A 103 6.01 8.10 0.73
C GLY A 103 7.48 7.77 0.49
N GLN A 104 7.79 6.82 -0.39
CA GLN A 104 9.17 6.47 -0.76
C GLN A 104 9.91 7.67 -1.35
N GLU A 105 9.29 8.37 -2.29
CA GLU A 105 9.89 9.57 -2.91
C GLU A 105 10.15 10.67 -1.87
N ASN A 106 9.18 10.94 -0.98
CA ASN A 106 9.33 11.94 0.07
C ASN A 106 10.42 11.59 1.08
N LEU A 107 10.45 10.34 1.56
CA LEU A 107 11.45 9.85 2.49
C LEU A 107 12.83 9.90 1.84
N GLN A 108 12.96 9.45 0.59
CA GLN A 108 14.22 9.51 -0.14
C GLN A 108 14.71 10.95 -0.26
N GLN A 109 13.87 11.91 -0.62
CA GLN A 109 14.27 13.32 -0.73
C GLN A 109 14.69 13.90 0.64
N THR A 110 13.88 13.69 1.67
CA THR A 110 14.08 14.31 2.99
C THR A 110 15.29 13.71 3.71
N VAL A 111 15.35 12.38 3.79
CA VAL A 111 16.42 11.68 4.51
C VAL A 111 17.73 11.77 3.73
N THR A 112 17.72 11.58 2.40
CA THR A 112 18.97 11.75 1.60
C THR A 112 19.49 13.18 1.70
N GLY A 113 18.62 14.19 1.68
CA GLY A 113 19.02 15.59 1.86
C GLY A 113 19.72 15.83 3.21
N GLN A 114 19.17 15.27 4.30
CA GLN A 114 19.79 15.38 5.63
C GLN A 114 21.10 14.57 5.74
N LEU A 115 21.16 13.37 5.17
CA LEU A 115 22.36 12.53 5.15
C LEU A 115 23.50 13.17 4.35
N GLN A 116 23.18 13.84 3.24
CA GLN A 116 24.16 14.59 2.44
C GLN A 116 24.77 15.75 3.24
N LEU A 117 23.97 16.50 4.00
CA LEU A 117 24.48 17.59 4.85
C LEU A 117 25.49 17.07 5.88
N ILE A 118 25.22 15.91 6.49
CA ILE A 118 26.11 15.30 7.49
C ILE A 118 27.42 14.80 6.84
N LYS A 119 27.35 14.13 5.68
CA LYS A 119 28.54 13.58 5.00
C LYS A 119 29.41 14.61 4.29
N THR A 120 28.86 15.79 3.95
CA THR A 120 29.66 16.87 3.34
C THR A 120 30.79 17.33 4.28
N GLU A 121 30.66 17.08 5.59
CA GLU A 121 31.72 17.31 6.58
C GLU A 121 32.86 16.26 6.54
N THR A 122 32.61 15.06 5.98
CA THR A 122 33.54 13.92 6.02
C THR A 122 34.14 13.50 4.67
N ASN A 123 33.77 14.15 3.57
CA ASN A 123 34.40 13.96 2.23
C ASN A 123 34.33 12.51 1.69
N GLU A 124 33.23 11.82 1.99
CA GLU A 124 32.91 10.48 1.47
C GLU A 124 31.71 10.53 0.51
N ASN A 125 31.47 9.45 -0.25
CA ASN A 125 30.34 9.33 -1.16
C ASN A 125 29.00 9.68 -0.47
N PRO A 126 28.07 10.35 -1.19
CA PRO A 126 26.79 10.74 -0.62
C PRO A 126 26.05 9.50 -0.12
N ALA A 127 25.52 9.56 1.11
CA ALA A 127 24.68 8.49 1.63
C ALA A 127 23.35 8.49 0.87
N ILE A 128 22.93 7.32 0.39
CA ILE A 128 21.70 7.17 -0.40
C ILE A 128 20.72 6.29 0.36
N VAL A 129 19.44 6.68 0.33
CA VAL A 129 18.35 5.80 0.75
C VAL A 129 17.88 4.97 -0.45
N SER A 130 17.88 3.65 -0.31
CA SER A 130 17.49 2.70 -1.34
C SER A 130 16.35 1.81 -0.86
N PHE A 131 15.37 1.57 -1.73
CA PHE A 131 14.20 0.74 -1.45
C PHE A 131 14.22 -0.52 -2.30
N PHE A 132 14.03 -1.66 -1.66
CA PHE A 132 13.97 -2.98 -2.29
C PHE A 132 12.61 -3.60 -2.04
N LYS A 133 11.92 -3.98 -3.12
CA LYS A 133 10.54 -4.47 -3.05
C LYS A 133 10.51 -5.97 -3.36
N GLU A 134 9.80 -6.71 -2.54
CA GLU A 134 9.59 -8.14 -2.76
C GLU A 134 8.85 -8.41 -4.09
N GLY A 135 9.31 -9.42 -4.83
CA GLY A 135 8.70 -9.86 -6.09
C GLY A 135 8.88 -8.93 -7.29
N TYR A 136 9.48 -7.75 -7.13
CA TYR A 136 9.60 -6.76 -8.20
C TYR A 136 10.91 -6.87 -9.00
N GLU A 137 12.02 -7.22 -8.33
CA GLU A 137 13.33 -7.37 -8.96
C GLU A 137 13.69 -8.85 -9.12
N ASP A 138 14.37 -9.22 -10.21
CA ASP A 138 14.74 -10.61 -10.52
C ASP A 138 15.60 -11.24 -9.40
N GLU A 139 16.37 -10.42 -8.70
CA GLU A 139 17.17 -10.81 -7.54
C GLU A 139 16.30 -11.10 -6.30
N ASN A 140 15.17 -10.40 -6.16
CA ASN A 140 14.19 -10.54 -5.07
C ASN A 140 13.13 -11.62 -5.36
N GLN A 141 13.09 -12.19 -6.57
CA GLN A 141 12.15 -13.27 -6.95
C GLN A 141 12.66 -14.68 -6.61
N LYS A 142 13.97 -14.88 -6.43
CA LYS A 142 14.54 -16.18 -6.00
C LYS A 142 14.13 -16.60 -4.59
N SER A 143 13.60 -15.65 -3.82
CA SER A 143 13.14 -15.75 -2.42
C SER A 143 11.98 -16.73 -2.24
N THR A 144 11.07 -16.82 -3.21
CA THR A 144 9.78 -17.55 -3.05
C THR A 144 9.93 -19.08 -3.05
N SER A 145 11.16 -19.61 -3.19
CA SER A 145 11.44 -21.05 -3.25
C SER A 145 12.41 -21.53 -2.15
N MET A 146 12.78 -20.67 -1.20
CA MET A 146 13.78 -20.97 -0.17
C MET A 146 13.17 -21.46 1.14
N SER A 147 13.98 -22.20 1.92
CA SER A 147 13.58 -22.68 3.23
C SER A 147 13.48 -21.53 4.24
N ASN A 148 12.64 -21.65 5.29
CA ASN A 148 12.46 -20.61 6.31
C ASN A 148 13.77 -20.12 6.97
N ASP A 149 14.81 -20.97 7.02
CA ASP A 149 16.13 -20.60 7.57
C ASP A 149 16.98 -19.76 6.59
N ASP A 150 16.67 -19.83 5.29
CA ASP A 150 17.34 -19.06 4.25
C ASP A 150 16.61 -17.72 3.96
N GLU A 151 15.29 -17.65 4.17
CA GLU A 151 14.54 -16.37 4.16
C GLU A 151 15.14 -15.38 5.18
N GLN A 152 15.56 -15.85 6.36
CA GLN A 152 16.18 -14.98 7.37
C GLN A 152 17.54 -14.43 6.95
N LYS A 153 18.29 -15.15 6.10
CA LYS A 153 19.57 -14.67 5.55
C LYS A 153 19.39 -13.61 4.47
N GLN A 154 18.20 -13.55 3.84
CA GLN A 154 17.88 -12.56 2.82
C GLN A 154 17.88 -11.15 3.41
N PHE A 155 17.43 -11.00 4.66
CA PHE A 155 17.29 -9.68 5.25
C PHE A 155 18.62 -9.02 5.58
N LEU A 156 19.70 -9.79 5.81
CA LEU A 156 21.00 -9.32 6.33
C LEU A 156 21.64 -8.13 5.57
N GLY A 157 21.30 -7.95 4.30
CA GLY A 157 21.76 -6.83 3.46
C GLY A 157 21.02 -5.50 3.69
N TYR A 158 19.89 -5.52 4.40
CA TYR A 158 19.03 -4.36 4.60
C TYR A 158 19.21 -3.74 5.98
N THR A 159 19.22 -2.41 6.05
CA THR A 159 19.23 -1.69 7.33
C THR A 159 17.88 -1.76 8.04
N HIS A 160 16.79 -1.68 7.27
CA HIS A 160 15.43 -1.70 7.78
C HIS A 160 14.57 -2.65 6.96
N VAL A 161 13.56 -3.24 7.61
CA VAL A 161 12.65 -4.21 6.98
C VAL A 161 11.22 -3.88 7.35
N LEU A 162 10.34 -3.74 6.35
CA LEU A 162 8.89 -3.66 6.51
C LEU A 162 8.27 -4.94 5.98
N THR A 163 7.66 -5.73 6.86
CA THR A 163 7.06 -7.03 6.49
C THR A 163 5.87 -7.38 7.38
N GLU A 164 5.04 -8.31 6.91
CA GLU A 164 4.01 -8.95 7.74
C GLU A 164 4.59 -9.98 8.72
N GLN A 165 5.86 -10.38 8.57
CA GLN A 165 6.52 -11.33 9.47
C GLN A 165 6.72 -10.75 10.89
N THR A 166 6.37 -11.56 11.89
CA THR A 166 6.35 -11.16 13.32
C THR A 166 7.68 -11.34 14.04
N ASP A 167 8.64 -12.02 13.43
CA ASP A 167 9.95 -12.28 14.01
C ASP A 167 11.01 -12.44 12.91
N ILE A 168 12.06 -11.64 12.99
CA ILE A 168 13.20 -11.67 12.05
C ILE A 168 14.48 -11.67 12.87
N LYS A 169 15.30 -12.70 12.73
CA LYS A 169 16.56 -12.81 13.47
C LYS A 169 17.55 -11.73 13.03
N GLY A 170 18.21 -11.10 14.00
CA GLY A 170 19.18 -10.02 13.75
C GLY A 170 18.53 -8.66 13.50
N TYR A 171 17.25 -8.54 13.82
CA TYR A 171 16.49 -7.30 13.78
C TYR A 171 15.71 -7.13 15.07
N HIS A 172 15.54 -5.88 15.50
CA HIS A 172 14.65 -5.52 16.59
C HIS A 172 13.46 -4.74 16.05
N LEU A 173 12.31 -4.97 16.68
CA LEU A 173 11.07 -4.32 16.30
C LEU A 173 11.08 -2.85 16.76
N ILE A 174 11.00 -1.92 15.82
CA ILE A 174 10.80 -0.49 16.11
C ILE A 174 9.33 -0.26 16.45
N LYS A 175 8.43 -0.70 15.57
CA LYS A 175 6.99 -0.49 15.73
C LYS A 175 6.18 -1.53 14.97
N ALA A 176 5.09 -1.97 15.59
CA ALA A 176 4.04 -2.72 14.92
C ALA A 176 2.93 -1.75 14.48
N VAL A 177 2.56 -1.80 13.21
CA VAL A 177 1.48 -1.00 12.65
C VAL A 177 0.20 -1.83 12.66
N PRO A 178 -0.85 -1.36 13.35
CA PRO A 178 -2.10 -2.08 13.44
C PRO A 178 -2.72 -2.23 12.05
N GLY A 179 -3.09 -3.46 11.73
CA GLY A 179 -3.97 -3.77 10.61
C GLY A 179 -5.42 -3.44 10.92
N TYR A 180 -6.32 -3.84 10.02
CA TYR A 180 -7.73 -3.56 10.22
C TYR A 180 -8.39 -4.47 11.25
N PRO A 181 -9.46 -3.99 11.90
CA PRO A 181 -10.24 -4.79 12.82
C PRO A 181 -10.92 -5.93 12.06
N ARG A 182 -10.53 -7.17 12.34
CA ARG A 182 -11.17 -8.36 11.80
C ARG A 182 -12.30 -8.79 12.74
N ILE A 183 -13.46 -9.09 12.17
CA ILE A 183 -14.54 -9.73 12.94
C ILE A 183 -14.12 -11.18 13.13
N VAL A 184 -13.90 -11.58 14.38
CA VAL A 184 -13.68 -13.00 14.71
C VAL A 184 -15.07 -13.61 14.92
N PRO A 185 -15.63 -14.35 13.93
CA PRO A 185 -17.03 -14.82 13.97
C PRO A 185 -17.27 -15.74 15.18
N ARG A 186 -16.23 -16.47 15.60
CA ARG A 186 -16.27 -17.35 16.77
C ARG A 186 -16.44 -16.62 18.09
N LYS A 187 -16.07 -15.34 18.16
CA LYS A 187 -16.13 -14.52 19.38
C LYS A 187 -17.09 -13.33 19.24
N LEU A 188 -17.71 -13.13 18.07
CA LEU A 188 -18.52 -11.95 17.72
C LEU A 188 -17.88 -10.63 18.19
N ARG A 189 -16.54 -10.57 18.12
CA ARG A 189 -15.74 -9.46 18.60
C ARG A 189 -14.87 -8.94 17.46
N ILE A 190 -14.77 -7.62 17.43
CA ILE A 190 -13.87 -6.90 16.57
C ILE A 190 -12.48 -6.97 17.22
N GLN A 191 -11.51 -7.56 16.53
CA GLN A 191 -10.11 -7.60 16.99
C GLN A 191 -9.22 -6.95 15.95
N THR A 192 -8.46 -5.96 16.38
CA THR A 192 -7.37 -5.37 15.60
C THR A 192 -6.13 -6.22 15.83
N GLN A 193 -5.51 -6.69 14.76
CA GLN A 193 -4.23 -7.39 14.81
C GLN A 193 -3.20 -6.54 14.07
N ASP A 194 -1.96 -6.56 14.54
CA ASP A 194 -0.86 -5.91 13.85
C ASP A 194 -0.66 -6.57 12.48
N ALA A 195 -0.43 -5.75 11.45
CA ALA A 195 -0.34 -6.21 10.07
C ALA A 195 1.04 -6.00 9.47
N ILE A 196 1.71 -4.89 9.78
CA ILE A 196 3.04 -4.60 9.25
C ILE A 196 3.95 -4.27 10.42
N PHE A 197 5.09 -4.94 10.47
CA PHE A 197 6.12 -4.75 11.46
C PHE A 197 7.30 -4.01 10.81
N VAL A 198 7.75 -2.96 11.50
CA VAL A 198 8.90 -2.15 11.09
C VAL A 198 10.08 -2.54 11.95
N TYR A 199 11.12 -3.07 11.32
CA TYR A 199 12.32 -3.57 11.96
C TYR A 199 13.56 -2.76 11.59
N GLU A 200 14.49 -2.67 12.53
CA GLU A 200 15.84 -2.16 12.33
C GLU A 200 16.85 -3.25 12.66
N ARG A 201 17.93 -3.32 11.87
CA ARG A 201 18.97 -4.34 12.04
C ARG A 201 19.69 -4.16 13.36
N ASP A 202 19.92 -5.25 14.08
CA ASP A 202 20.67 -5.23 15.33
C ASP A 202 22.09 -4.71 15.12
N GLY A 203 22.50 -3.77 15.96
CA GLY A 203 23.82 -3.11 15.85
C GLY A 203 23.89 -2.04 14.75
N PHE A 204 22.82 -1.80 14.00
CA PHE A 204 22.66 -0.58 13.22
C PHE A 204 22.22 0.53 14.18
N SER A 205 23.05 1.57 14.33
CA SER A 205 22.71 2.76 15.10
C SER A 205 23.28 3.97 14.39
N PHE A 206 22.44 4.99 14.22
CA PHE A 206 22.82 6.29 13.66
C PHE A 206 23.81 7.04 14.51
#